data_AF-A0A2H6GR74-F1
#
_entry.id   AF-A0A2H6GR74-F1
#
_cell.length_a   1.000
_cell.length_b   1.000
_cell.length_c   1.000
_cell.angle_alpha   90.00
_cell.angle_beta   90.00
_cell.angle_gamma   90.00
#
_symmetry.space_group_name_H-M   'P 1'
#
loop_
_entity.id
_entity.type
_entity.pdbx_description
1 polymer ?
#
loop_
_entity_poly.entity_id
_entity_poly.type
_entity_poly.pdbx_seq_one_letter_code
_entity_poly.pdbx_strand_id
1 'polypeptide(L)'
;MNKTGSTYKNIHVAIGPGICQRCFEFDRQLFKERFKKYQAPIYSLNSGRSAYPDLRRIILTQLTGNKTGKLERKNIEVINDCTYCNAENFYSHRRDKKDPIDAMIVLIGMKKS
;
A
#
# COMPACT_ATOMS: atom_id res chain seq x y z
N MET A 1 -8.41 6.63 22.20
CA MET A 1 -9.13 7.92 22.09
C MET A 1 -8.60 8.64 20.85
N ASN A 2 -9.48 9.18 20.01
CA ASN A 2 -9.10 9.95 18.82
C ASN A 2 -8.84 11.40 19.26
N LYS A 3 -7.61 11.89 19.05
CA LYS A 3 -7.15 13.24 19.50
C LYS A 3 -7.97 14.41 18.91
N THR A 4 -8.74 14.17 17.85
CA THR A 4 -9.46 15.17 17.06
C THR A 4 -10.99 15.05 17.16
N GLY A 5 -11.51 14.12 17.98
CA GLY A 5 -12.96 13.84 18.04
C GLY A 5 -13.54 13.14 16.80
N SER A 6 -12.74 12.86 15.77
CA SER A 6 -13.18 12.17 14.56
C SER A 6 -13.67 10.75 14.88
N THR A 7 -14.65 10.26 14.13
CA THR A 7 -15.09 8.86 14.18
C THR A 7 -14.75 8.16 12.86
N TYR A 8 -14.54 6.84 12.89
CA TYR A 8 -14.21 6.07 11.68
C TYR A 8 -15.26 6.19 10.57
N LYS A 9 -16.52 6.44 10.93
CA LYS A 9 -17.63 6.64 9.98
C LYS A 9 -17.43 7.88 9.11
N ASN A 10 -16.72 8.89 9.62
CA ASN A 10 -16.53 10.18 8.96
C ASN A 10 -15.15 10.32 8.30
N ILE A 11 -14.35 9.24 8.31
CA ILE A 11 -13.04 9.23 7.66
C ILE A 11 -13.19 8.55 6.30
N HIS A 12 -12.70 9.22 5.26
CA HIS A 12 -12.53 8.67 3.93
C HIS A 12 -11.05 8.50 3.62
N VAL A 13 -10.68 7.42 2.93
CA VAL A 13 -9.30 7.11 2.57
C VAL A 13 -9.21 6.78 1.09
N ALA A 14 -8.25 7.38 0.40
CA ALA A 14 -7.86 6.99 -0.95
C ALA A 14 -6.49 6.30 -0.90
N ILE A 15 -6.38 5.11 -1.49
CA ILE A 15 -5.11 4.41 -1.72
C ILE A 15 -4.73 4.65 -3.17
N GLY A 16 -3.70 5.48 -3.38
CA GLY A 16 -3.23 5.85 -4.71
C GLY A 16 -2.43 4.74 -5.43
N PRO A 17 -1.90 5.06 -6.63
CA PRO A 17 -1.04 4.16 -7.39
C PRO A 17 0.16 3.69 -6.58
N GLY A 18 0.53 2.42 -6.73
CA GLY A 18 1.66 1.82 -6.02
C GLY A 18 2.18 0.58 -6.73
N ILE A 19 3.36 0.08 -6.36
CA ILE A 19 3.87 -1.15 -6.99
C ILE A 19 2.93 -2.34 -6.67
N CYS A 20 2.55 -3.12 -7.68
CA CYS A 20 1.72 -4.31 -7.49
C CYS A 20 2.53 -5.50 -6.99
N GLN A 21 1.85 -6.48 -6.40
CA GLN A 21 2.46 -7.64 -5.75
C GLN A 21 3.48 -8.35 -6.67
N ARG A 22 3.09 -8.65 -7.92
CA ARG A 22 3.96 -9.34 -8.89
C ARG A 22 5.24 -8.58 -9.26
N CYS A 23 5.26 -7.26 -9.07
CA CYS A 23 6.42 -6.41 -9.36
C CYS A 23 7.27 -6.12 -8.12
N PHE A 24 6.76 -6.44 -6.92
CA PHE A 24 7.43 -6.17 -5.65
C PHE A 24 8.11 -7.41 -5.09
N GLU A 25 9.14 -7.87 -5.81
CA GLU A 25 9.98 -8.97 -5.35
C GLU A 25 10.83 -8.55 -4.14
N PHE A 26 10.89 -9.44 -3.15
CA PHE A 26 11.66 -9.32 -1.92
C PHE A 26 12.32 -10.65 -1.58
N ASP A 27 13.50 -10.63 -0.93
CA ASP A 27 14.14 -11.85 -0.46
C ASP A 27 13.26 -12.56 0.59
N ARG A 28 13.03 -13.86 0.41
CA ARG A 28 12.10 -14.63 1.25
C ARG A 28 12.57 -14.76 2.69
N GLN A 29 13.87 -14.97 2.92
CA GLN A 29 14.39 -15.15 4.27
C GLN A 29 14.30 -13.84 5.04
N LEU A 30 14.77 -12.75 4.44
CA LEU A 30 14.68 -11.41 5.01
C LEU A 30 13.22 -11.00 5.22
N PHE A 31 12.33 -11.36 4.29
CA PHE A 31 10.90 -11.10 4.44
C PHE A 31 10.35 -11.81 5.66
N LYS A 32 10.59 -13.12 5.79
CA LYS A 32 10.17 -13.89 6.95
C LYS A 32 10.74 -13.33 8.24
N GLU A 33 12.00 -12.91 8.26
CA GLU A 33 12.65 -12.37 9.46
C GLU A 33 12.05 -11.04 9.91
N ARG A 34 11.84 -10.10 8.98
CA ARG A 34 11.38 -8.74 9.27
C ARG A 34 9.87 -8.61 9.38
N PHE A 35 9.12 -9.47 8.72
CA PHE A 35 7.67 -9.36 8.58
C PHE A 35 6.91 -10.54 9.21
N LYS A 36 7.49 -11.22 10.22
CA LYS A 36 6.89 -12.37 10.94
C LYS A 36 5.43 -12.17 11.39
N LYS A 37 5.04 -10.93 11.72
CA LYS A 37 3.68 -10.59 12.18
C LYS A 37 2.62 -10.64 11.08
N TYR A 38 3.04 -10.65 9.82
CA TYR A 38 2.18 -10.63 8.65
C TYR A 38 1.98 -12.07 8.16
N GLN A 39 0.73 -12.49 7.98
CA GLN A 39 0.35 -13.83 7.51
C GLN A 39 -0.31 -13.75 6.13
N ALA A 40 -0.22 -14.83 5.36
CA ALA A 40 -0.97 -14.97 4.11
C ALA A 40 -2.48 -14.65 4.33
N PRO A 41 -3.18 -14.08 3.33
CA PRO A 41 -2.79 -13.93 1.93
C PRO A 41 -2.17 -12.56 1.57
N ILE A 42 -1.56 -11.83 2.51
CA ILE A 42 -0.98 -10.50 2.23
C ILE A 42 0.42 -10.54 1.56
N TYR A 43 0.91 -11.73 1.28
CA TYR A 43 2.07 -11.99 0.46
C TYR A 43 1.91 -13.36 -0.22
N SER A 44 2.62 -13.58 -1.31
CA SER A 44 2.79 -14.89 -1.93
C SER A 44 4.27 -15.29 -1.90
N LEU A 45 4.52 -16.59 -1.93
CA LEU A 45 5.86 -17.17 -2.02
C LEU A 45 5.92 -17.94 -3.33
N ASN A 46 7.03 -17.83 -4.08
CA ASN A 46 7.31 -18.74 -5.17
C ASN A 46 8.11 -19.95 -4.67
N SER A 47 8.29 -20.97 -5.52
CA SER A 47 9.09 -22.18 -5.21
C SER A 47 10.57 -21.89 -4.95
N GLY A 48 11.03 -20.67 -5.24
CA GLY A 48 12.40 -20.23 -5.04
C GLY A 48 12.63 -19.48 -3.72
N ARG A 49 13.46 -18.45 -3.81
CA ARG A 49 13.93 -17.62 -2.68
C ARG A 49 13.20 -16.28 -2.59
N SER A 50 12.06 -16.11 -3.27
CA SER A 50 11.38 -14.81 -3.33
C SER A 50 10.05 -14.82 -2.59
N ALA A 51 9.77 -13.69 -1.95
CA ALA A 51 8.47 -13.31 -1.42
C ALA A 51 7.93 -12.11 -2.20
N TYR A 52 6.62 -12.07 -2.39
CA TYR A 52 5.93 -10.99 -3.10
C TYR A 52 4.84 -10.42 -2.18
N PRO A 53 5.17 -9.39 -1.38
CA PRO A 53 4.21 -8.73 -0.51
C PRO A 53 3.19 -7.93 -1.32
N ASP A 54 1.91 -8.02 -0.94
CA ASP A 54 0.86 -7.18 -1.50
C ASP A 54 0.64 -5.95 -0.61
N LEU A 55 1.36 -4.87 -0.92
CA LEU A 55 1.29 -3.63 -0.14
C LEU A 55 -0.13 -3.07 -0.06
N ARG A 56 -0.92 -3.13 -1.14
CA ARG A 56 -2.30 -2.64 -1.13
C ARG A 56 -3.15 -3.46 -0.19
N ARG A 57 -3.06 -4.79 -0.26
CA ARG A 57 -3.81 -5.68 0.62
C ARG A 57 -3.37 -5.55 2.08
N ILE A 58 -2.09 -5.31 2.34
CA ILE A 58 -1.58 -4.99 3.69
C ILE A 58 -2.25 -3.71 4.22
N ILE A 59 -2.24 -2.62 3.45
CA ILE A 59 -2.88 -1.35 3.84
C ILE A 59 -4.37 -1.57 4.08
N LEU A 60 -5.08 -2.22 3.16
CA LEU A 60 -6.51 -2.52 3.30
C LEU A 60 -6.79 -3.31 4.58
N THR A 61 -6.04 -4.38 4.86
CA THR A 61 -6.21 -5.21 6.06
C THR A 61 -5.99 -4.42 7.35
N GLN A 62 -5.02 -3.50 7.33
CA GLN A 62 -4.76 -2.61 8.47
C GLN A 62 -5.94 -1.66 8.71
N LEU A 63 -6.46 -1.05 7.64
CA LEU A 63 -7.60 -0.13 7.71
C LEU A 63 -8.91 -0.82 8.12
N THR A 64 -9.14 -2.08 7.72
CA THR A 64 -10.45 -2.75 7.85
C THR A 64 -10.55 -3.93 8.81
N GLY A 65 -9.46 -4.52 9.31
CA GLY A 65 -9.49 -5.81 10.06
C GLY A 65 -10.28 -5.86 11.39
N ASN A 66 -10.04 -6.81 12.29
CA ASN A 66 -11.07 -7.19 13.30
C ASN A 66 -11.03 -6.49 14.68
N LYS A 67 -10.60 -5.22 14.80
CA LYS A 67 -10.65 -4.48 16.09
C LYS A 67 -11.78 -3.44 16.06
N THR A 68 -12.35 -3.12 17.23
CA THR A 68 -13.40 -2.10 17.37
C THR A 68 -12.92 -0.75 16.86
N GLY A 69 -13.81 -0.03 16.16
CA GLY A 69 -13.51 1.27 15.55
C GLY A 69 -12.62 1.14 14.31
N LYS A 70 -13.20 0.82 13.16
CA LYS A 70 -12.47 0.72 11.90
C LYS A 70 -13.26 1.25 10.72
N LEU A 71 -12.54 1.48 9.63
CA LEU A 71 -13.08 2.01 8.39
C LEU A 71 -13.92 0.95 7.68
N GLU A 72 -15.12 1.35 7.28
CA GLU A 72 -15.94 0.54 6.40
C GLU A 72 -15.34 0.55 4.98
N ARG A 73 -15.43 -0.58 4.25
CA ARG A 73 -14.88 -0.69 2.89
C ARG A 73 -15.41 0.39 1.94
N LYS A 74 -16.64 0.85 2.15
CA LYS A 74 -17.28 1.93 1.37
C LYS A 74 -16.61 3.30 1.52
N ASN A 75 -15.87 3.51 2.62
CA ASN A 75 -15.13 4.74 2.87
C ASN A 75 -13.69 4.69 2.31
N ILE A 76 -13.33 3.60 1.61
CA ILE A 76 -11.99 3.41 1.06
C ILE A 76 -12.08 3.34 -0.46
N GLU A 77 -11.38 4.22 -1.15
CA GLU A 77 -11.18 4.14 -2.58
C GLU A 77 -9.79 3.57 -2.88
N VAL A 78 -9.68 2.70 -3.89
CA VAL A 78 -8.41 2.07 -4.27
C VAL A 78 -8.17 2.27 -5.75
N ILE A 79 -7.12 3.02 -6.08
CA ILE A 79 -6.64 3.17 -7.45
C ILE A 79 -5.73 1.97 -7.76
N ASN A 80 -6.17 1.12 -8.67
CA ASN A 80 -5.52 -0.16 -8.96
C ASN A 80 -4.34 -0.08 -9.95
N ASP A 81 -3.76 1.12 -10.14
CA ASP A 81 -2.63 1.32 -11.05
C ASP A 81 -1.30 0.93 -10.43
N CYS A 82 -0.48 0.21 -11.21
CA CYS A 82 0.87 -0.17 -10.82
C CYS A 82 1.91 0.82 -11.36
N THR A 83 2.64 1.48 -10.46
CA THR A 83 3.72 2.41 -10.84
C THR A 83 4.82 1.75 -11.67
N TYR A 84 5.09 0.45 -11.46
CA TYR A 84 6.03 -0.31 -12.28
C TYR A 84 5.48 -0.64 -13.68
N CYS A 85 4.21 -1.05 -13.79
CA CYS A 85 3.64 -1.53 -15.04
C CYS A 85 3.24 -0.39 -15.99
N ASN A 86 2.73 0.71 -15.45
CA ASN A 86 2.30 1.85 -16.25
C ASN A 86 3.45 2.88 -16.28
N ALA A 87 4.39 2.64 -17.20
CA ALA A 87 5.56 3.51 -17.40
C ALA A 87 5.21 4.84 -18.08
N GLU A 88 4.08 4.93 -18.76
CA GLU A 88 3.61 6.14 -19.42
C GLU A 88 3.17 7.20 -18.38
N ASN A 89 2.52 6.77 -17.30
CA ASN A 89 1.93 7.68 -16.32
C ASN A 89 2.72 7.82 -15.01
N PHE A 90 3.66 6.93 -14.70
CA PHE A 90 4.33 6.90 -13.39
C PHE A 90 5.83 6.62 -13.46
N TYR A 91 6.59 7.35 -12.65
CA TYR A 91 7.95 6.95 -12.27
C TYR A 91 7.92 5.72 -11.35
N SER A 92 8.96 4.90 -11.42
CA SER A 92 9.10 3.73 -10.56
C SER A 92 10.56 3.50 -10.22
N HIS A 93 10.92 3.73 -8.96
CA HIS A 93 12.27 3.46 -8.46
C HIS A 93 12.75 2.03 -8.78
N ARG A 94 11.85 1.03 -8.70
CA ARG A 94 12.18 -0.37 -9.01
C ARG A 94 12.52 -0.60 -10.49
N ARG A 95 11.83 0.09 -11.40
CA ARG A 95 12.02 -0.04 -12.86
C ARG A 95 13.17 0.84 -13.33
N ASP A 96 13.13 2.12 -12.94
CA ASP A 96 13.91 3.19 -13.56
C ASP A 96 15.35 3.26 -12.99
N LYS A 97 15.55 2.85 -11.72
CA LYS A 97 16.88 2.77 -11.07
C LYS A 97 17.75 4.03 -11.25
N LYS A 98 17.13 5.22 -11.30
CA LYS A 98 17.81 6.50 -11.49
C LYS A 98 18.37 7.05 -10.19
N ASP A 99 19.45 7.81 -10.33
CA ASP A 99 20.02 8.67 -9.29
C ASP A 99 20.39 10.03 -9.93
N PRO A 100 19.71 11.14 -9.59
CA PRO A 100 18.66 11.25 -8.58
C PRO A 100 17.35 10.53 -8.96
N ILE A 101 16.54 10.19 -7.95
CA ILE A 101 15.24 9.53 -8.13
C ILE A 101 14.20 10.54 -8.60
N ASP A 102 13.47 10.20 -9.67
CA ASP A 102 12.22 10.88 -10.04
C ASP A 102 11.07 10.40 -9.15
N ALA A 103 10.23 11.31 -8.65
CA ALA A 103 9.13 11.00 -7.75
C ALA A 103 7.84 11.73 -8.11
N MET A 104 6.70 11.05 -7.95
CA MET A 104 5.39 11.68 -7.97
C MET A 104 5.09 12.31 -6.60
N ILE A 105 4.27 13.36 -6.60
CA ILE A 105 3.80 14.04 -5.38
C ILE A 105 2.31 13.75 -5.19
N VAL A 106 1.91 13.49 -3.95
CA VAL A 106 0.49 13.41 -3.54
C VAL A 106 0.17 14.65 -2.72
N LEU A 107 -0.85 15.40 -3.14
CA LEU A 107 -1.31 16.60 -2.46
C LEU A 107 -2.73 16.37 -1.92
N ILE A 108 -2.95 16.75 -0.66
CA ILE A 108 -4.27 16.80 -0.04
C ILE A 108 -4.39 18.14 0.70
N GLY A 109 -5.51 18.82 0.52
CA GLY A 109 -5.73 20.13 1.11
C GLY A 109 -7.21 20.46 1.20
N MET A 110 -7.54 21.37 2.12
CA MET A 110 -8.86 21.95 2.22
C MET A 110 -8.77 23.39 1.72
N LYS A 111 -9.62 23.76 0.76
CA LYS A 111 -9.76 25.16 0.38
C LYS A 111 -10.39 25.89 1.56
N LYS A 112 -9.77 26.97 2.03
CA LYS A 112 -10.42 27.87 3.00
C LYS A 112 -11.62 28.53 2.32
N SER A 113 -12.78 28.41 2.97
CA SER A 113 -13.99 29.17 2.67
C SER A 113 -13.76 30.66 2.91
#